data_AF-A0A962G4W3-F1
#
_entry.id   AF-A0A962G4W3-F1
#
_cell.length_a   1.000
_cell.length_b   1.000
_cell.length_c   1.000
_cell.angle_alpha   90.00
_cell.angle_beta   90.00
_cell.angle_gamma   90.00
#
_symmetry.space_group_name_H-M   'P 1'
#
loop_
_entity.id
_entity.type
_entity.pdbx_description
1 polymer ?
#
loop_
_entity_poly.entity_id
_entity_poly.type
_entity_poly.pdbx_seq_one_letter_code
_entity_poly.pdbx_strand_id
1 'polypeptide(L)'
;SQIGAWASLQSQPLPERATFDARFEQFERQFEVGDVPRPPHWSGYRVVPDAIEFWYGQGFRLHDRHLYRCVDGIWRAGLLYP
;
A
#
# COMPACT_ATOMS: atom_id res chain seq x y z
N SER A 1 5.05 4.77 11.47
CA SER A 1 5.42 4.63 12.90
C SER A 1 4.85 3.32 13.43
N GLN A 2 5.50 2.67 14.41
CA GLN A 2 5.11 1.34 14.92
C GLN A 2 3.93 1.41 15.90
N ILE A 3 3.93 2.38 16.84
CA ILE A 3 2.83 2.58 17.81
C ILE A 3 1.49 2.86 17.12
N GLY A 4 1.49 3.66 16.05
CA GLY A 4 0.27 3.93 15.27
C GLY A 4 -0.35 2.67 14.66
N ALA A 5 0.47 1.68 14.27
CA ALA A 5 -0.01 0.40 13.73
C ALA A 5 -0.69 -0.48 14.80
N TRP A 6 -0.29 -0.36 16.07
CA TRP A 6 -0.98 -0.98 17.21
C TRP A 6 -2.25 -0.23 17.59
N ALA A 7 -2.19 1.09 17.66
CA ALA A 7 -3.30 1.94 18.07
C ALA A 7 -4.47 1.89 17.06
N SER A 8 -4.17 1.84 15.76
CA SER A 8 -5.19 1.90 14.70
C SER A 8 -5.91 0.57 14.50
N LEU A 9 -7.24 0.60 14.61
CA LEU A 9 -8.14 -0.40 14.02
C LEU A 9 -8.50 0.05 12.61
N GLN A 10 -7.54 -0.10 11.68
CA GLN A 10 -7.59 0.52 10.36
C GLN A 10 -8.96 0.33 9.67
N SER A 11 -9.52 1.44 9.19
CA SER A 11 -10.80 1.52 8.45
C SER A 11 -12.06 1.13 9.23
N GLN A 12 -11.98 0.86 10.54
CA GLN A 12 -13.17 0.69 11.39
C GLN A 12 -13.75 2.06 11.79
N PRO A 13 -15.08 2.16 12.04
CA PRO A 13 -15.68 3.37 12.58
C PRO A 13 -15.02 3.81 13.89
N LEU A 14 -14.64 5.09 13.98
CA LEU A 14 -14.08 5.70 15.18
C LEU A 14 -15.16 6.57 15.85
N PRO A 15 -15.58 6.29 17.09
CA PRO A 15 -16.62 7.07 17.75
C PRO A 15 -16.25 8.55 17.93
N GLU A 16 -15.01 8.81 18.37
CA GLU A 16 -14.48 10.15 18.59
C GLU A 16 -12.95 10.14 18.57
N ARG A 17 -12.35 11.32 18.39
CA ARG A 17 -10.90 11.47 18.30
C ARG A 17 -10.17 10.98 19.57
N ALA A 18 -10.72 11.30 20.75
CA ALA A 18 -10.15 10.91 22.04
C ALA A 18 -10.00 9.39 22.22
N THR A 19 -10.86 8.59 21.59
CA THR A 19 -10.74 7.11 21.61
C THR A 19 -9.43 6.65 20.96
N PHE A 20 -9.01 7.28 19.87
CA PHE A 20 -7.75 6.95 19.21
C PHE A 20 -6.55 7.44 20.01
N ASP A 21 -6.61 8.67 20.54
CA ASP A 21 -5.52 9.24 21.34
C ASP A 21 -5.26 8.40 22.60
N ALA A 22 -6.31 7.95 23.30
CA ALA A 22 -6.18 7.05 24.45
C ALA A 22 -5.54 5.70 24.09
N ARG A 23 -5.87 5.12 22.93
CA ARG A 23 -5.22 3.89 22.43
C ARG A 23 -3.76 4.14 22.09
N PHE A 24 -3.43 5.30 21.55
CA PHE A 24 -2.05 5.67 21.24
C PHE A 24 -1.22 5.74 22.52
N GLU A 25 -1.67 6.50 23.53
CA GLU A 25 -1.02 6.60 24.84
C GLU A 25 -0.91 5.25 25.56
N GLN A 26 -1.92 4.38 25.39
CA GLN A 26 -1.87 3.01 25.93
C GLN A 26 -0.68 2.24 25.34
N PHE A 27 -0.54 2.21 24.01
CA PHE A 27 0.53 1.45 23.37
C PHE A 27 1.90 2.13 23.48
N GLU A 28 1.95 3.46 23.56
CA GLU A 28 3.18 4.19 23.86
C GLU A 28 3.74 3.81 25.23
N ARG A 29 2.89 3.75 26.27
CA ARG A 29 3.29 3.25 27.60
C ARG A 29 3.62 1.76 27.60
N GLN A 30 2.83 0.95 26.90
CA GLN A 30 3.05 -0.49 26.83
C GLN A 30 4.42 -0.85 26.24
N PHE A 31 4.90 -0.06 25.28
CA PHE A 31 6.16 -0.27 24.58
C PHE A 31 7.19 0.83 24.86
N GLU A 32 7.12 1.46 26.04
CA GLU A 32 8.04 2.52 26.47
C GLU A 32 9.50 2.04 26.53
N VAL A 33 9.69 0.75 26.84
CA VAL A 33 11.01 0.13 26.96
C VAL A 33 11.12 -1.04 26.00
N GLY A 34 12.17 -1.00 25.17
CA GLY A 34 12.49 -2.07 24.22
C GLY A 34 11.87 -1.87 22.84
N ASP A 35 11.90 -2.92 22.03
CA ASP A 35 11.40 -2.87 20.65
C ASP A 35 9.88 -3.06 20.60
N VAL A 36 9.22 -2.31 19.72
CA VAL A 36 7.79 -2.48 19.44
C VAL A 36 7.62 -3.70 18.52
N PRO A 37 7.00 -4.80 18.98
CA PRO A 37 6.74 -5.93 18.11
C PRO A 37 5.75 -5.54 17.00
N ARG A 38 5.77 -6.25 15.88
CA ARG A 38 4.78 -6.03 14.82
C ARG A 38 3.40 -6.52 15.26
N PRO A 39 2.33 -5.71 15.13
CA PRO A 39 0.97 -6.17 15.43
C PRO A 39 0.57 -7.37 14.56
N PRO A 40 -0.23 -8.33 15.08
CA PRO A 40 -0.61 -9.54 14.34
C PRO A 40 -1.46 -9.24 13.10
N HIS A 41 -2.21 -8.14 13.10
CA HIS A 41 -3.00 -7.68 11.95
C HIS A 41 -2.19 -6.89 10.92
N TRP A 42 -0.94 -6.51 11.24
CA TRP A 42 -0.09 -5.77 10.31
C TRP A 42 0.73 -6.73 9.45
N SER A 43 0.51 -6.67 8.14
CA SER A 43 1.18 -7.51 7.15
C SER A 43 1.46 -6.72 5.88
N GLY A 44 2.09 -7.37 4.91
CA GLY A 44 2.31 -6.81 3.58
C GLY A 44 1.82 -7.78 2.52
N TYR A 45 1.41 -7.24 1.38
CA TYR A 45 1.05 -8.00 0.20
C TYR A 45 2.07 -7.75 -0.90
N ARG A 46 2.34 -8.78 -1.71
CA ARG A 46 3.09 -8.64 -2.96
C ARG A 46 2.13 -8.77 -4.13
N VAL A 47 1.99 -7.71 -4.91
CA VAL A 47 1.33 -7.80 -6.21
C VAL A 47 2.35 -8.36 -7.19
N VAL A 48 2.08 -9.55 -7.72
CA VAL A 48 2.83 -10.13 -8.83
C VAL A 48 2.10 -9.72 -10.11
N PRO A 49 2.67 -8.85 -10.95
CA PRO A 49 1.95 -8.33 -12.10
C PRO A 49 1.89 -9.35 -13.23
N ASP A 50 0.70 -9.59 -13.75
CA ASP A 50 0.50 -10.28 -15.03
C ASP A 50 0.73 -9.32 -16.22
N ALA A 51 0.59 -8.02 -15.98
CA ALA A 51 0.83 -6.97 -16.95
C ALA A 51 1.33 -5.67 -16.29
N ILE A 52 2.10 -4.90 -17.05
CA ILE A 52 2.57 -3.56 -16.69
C ILE A 52 2.38 -2.67 -17.92
N GLU A 53 1.70 -1.54 -17.75
CA GLU A 53 1.54 -0.54 -18.80
C GLU A 53 2.31 0.74 -18.43
N PHE A 54 3.11 1.23 -19.37
CA PHE A 54 3.71 2.55 -19.31
C PHE A 54 2.97 3.45 -20.28
N TRP A 55 2.36 4.50 -19.73
CA TRP A 55 1.63 5.51 -20.48
C TRP A 55 2.43 6.81 -20.46
N TYR A 56 2.72 7.36 -21.64
CA TYR A 56 3.45 8.61 -21.79
C TYR A 56 2.59 9.67 -22.48
N GLY A 57 2.50 10.84 -21.84
CA GLY A 57 1.84 12.01 -22.41
C GLY A 57 2.54 12.50 -23.67
N GLN A 58 1.78 12.78 -24.71
CA GLN A 58 2.26 13.29 -26.00
C GLN A 58 1.35 14.42 -26.48
N GLY A 59 1.82 15.18 -27.46
CA GLY A 59 1.04 16.23 -28.10
C GLY A 59 -0.23 15.69 -28.79
N PHE A 60 -1.23 16.55 -28.95
CA PHE A 60 -2.45 16.25 -29.72
C PHE A 60 -3.23 15.00 -29.28
N ARG A 61 -3.09 14.57 -28.01
CA ARG A 61 -3.71 13.36 -27.44
C ARG A 61 -3.22 12.04 -28.07
N LEU A 62 -2.05 12.04 -28.71
CA LEU A 62 -1.44 10.87 -29.34
C LEU A 62 -0.48 10.15 -28.39
N HIS A 63 -0.98 9.74 -27.23
CA HIS A 63 -0.21 9.12 -26.14
C HIS A 63 0.50 7.83 -26.55
N ASP A 64 1.73 7.65 -26.07
CA ASP A 64 2.44 6.39 -26.25
C ASP A 64 2.05 5.43 -25.13
N ARG A 65 1.64 4.22 -25.49
CA ARG A 65 1.18 3.20 -24.55
C ARG A 65 1.94 1.90 -24.79
N HIS A 66 2.91 1.63 -23.92
CA HIS A 66 3.72 0.42 -23.95
C HIS A 66 3.17 -0.59 -22.96
N LEU A 67 2.66 -1.71 -23.46
CA LEU A 67 2.12 -2.79 -22.66
C LEU A 67 3.08 -3.97 -22.60
N TYR A 68 3.44 -4.38 -21.40
CA TYR A 68 4.17 -5.60 -21.12
C TYR A 68 3.21 -6.61 -20.49
N ARG A 69 3.14 -7.83 -21.04
CA ARG A 69 2.36 -8.94 -20.47
C ARG A 69 3.25 -10.14 -20.20
N CYS A 70 3.06 -10.77 -19.06
CA CYS A 70 3.67 -12.05 -18.72
C CYS A 70 2.76 -13.17 -19.24
N VAL A 71 3.26 -13.99 -20.17
CA VAL A 71 2.57 -15.18 -20.68
C VAL A 71 3.49 -16.36 -20.47
N ASP A 72 3.06 -17.34 -19.68
CA ASP A 72 3.85 -18.53 -19.31
C ASP A 72 5.23 -18.19 -18.75
N GLY A 73 5.32 -17.13 -17.94
CA GLY A 73 6.57 -16.67 -17.33
C GLY A 73 7.47 -15.85 -18.27
N ILE A 74 7.05 -15.62 -19.51
CA ILE A 74 7.80 -14.85 -20.51
C ILE A 74 7.13 -13.49 -20.72
N TRP A 75 7.89 -12.42 -20.54
CA TRP A 75 7.42 -11.07 -20.81
C TRP A 75 7.43 -10.76 -22.30
N ARG A 76 6.31 -10.25 -22.81
CA ARG A 76 6.15 -9.76 -24.18
C ARG A 76 5.75 -8.29 -24.15
N ALA A 77 6.39 -7.50 -25.00
CA ALA A 77 6.09 -6.08 -25.17
C ALA A 77 5.21 -5.85 -26.41
N GLY A 78 4.32 -4.86 -26.33
CA GLY A 78 3.50 -4.40 -27.43
C GLY A 78 3.08 -2.94 -27.25
N LEU A 79 2.50 -2.37 -28.30
CA LEU A 79 1.93 -1.02 -28.28
C LEU A 79 0.41 -1.09 -28.27
N LEU A 80 -0.23 -0.15 -27.59
CA LEU A 80 -1.67 0.11 -27.66
C LEU A 80 -1.93 1.42 -28.38
N TYR A 81 -3.12 1.57 -28.97
CA TYR A 81 -3.58 2.88 -29.42
C TYR A 81 -3.70 3.86 -28.22
N PRO A 82 -3.38 5.15 -28.41
CA PRO A 82 -3.52 6.22 -27.42
C PRO A 82 -4.82 6.19 -26.61
#